data_AF-A0A9E4Q4G2-F1
#
_entry.id   AF-A0A9E4Q4G2-F1
#
_cell.length_a   1.000
_cell.length_b   1.000
_cell.length_c   1.000
_cell.angle_alpha   90.00
_cell.angle_beta   90.00
_cell.angle_gamma   90.00
#
_symmetry.space_group_name_H-M   'P 1'
#
loop_
_entity.id
_entity.type
_entity.pdbx_description
1 polymer ?
#
loop_
_entity_poly.entity_id
_entity_poly.type
_entity_poly.pdbx_seq_one_letter_code
_entity_poly.pdbx_strand_id
1 'polypeptide(L)'
;MKIARFRADRRVAFGAVMGEEIVEIRGSIYTRFRLTDTHHLLSDVKLLPPTEPEAIWGPGLNFADHVGFASSMLGEKIPLS
;
A
#
# COMPACT_ATOMS: atom_id res chain seq x y z
N MET A 1 3.00 1.69 10.75
CA MET A 1 4.13 0.98 10.14
C MET A 1 3.99 1.05 8.63
N LYS A 2 5.05 1.38 7.89
CA LYS A 2 5.05 1.39 6.42
C LYS A 2 5.86 0.18 5.94
N ILE A 3 5.26 -0.68 5.12
CA ILE A 3 5.95 -1.82 4.49
C ILE A 3 6.21 -1.46 3.04
N ALA A 4 7.44 -1.65 2.59
CA ALA A 4 7.83 -1.49 1.20
C ALA A 4 8.18 -2.85 0.61
N ARG A 5 7.81 -3.04 -0.65
CA ARG A 5 8.45 -4.00 -1.54
C ARG A 5 9.51 -3.23 -2.33
N PHE A 6 10.73 -3.72 -2.36
CA PHE A 6 11.84 -3.02 -2.98
C PHE A 6 12.79 -3.99 -3.68
N ARG A 7 13.55 -3.46 -4.63
CA ARG A 7 14.66 -4.17 -5.26
C ARG A 7 15.98 -3.55 -4.79
N ALA A 8 16.79 -4.35 -4.12
CA ALA A 8 18.19 -4.08 -3.85
C ALA A 8 19.02 -4.94 -4.82
N ASP A 9 19.76 -4.29 -5.71
CA ASP A 9 20.46 -4.92 -6.83
C ASP A 9 19.57 -5.83 -7.67
N ARG A 10 19.80 -7.15 -7.61
CA ARG A 10 19.05 -8.18 -8.36
C ARG A 10 18.00 -8.89 -7.50
N ARG A 11 17.92 -8.58 -6.21
CA ARG A 11 17.01 -9.24 -5.26
C ARG A 11 15.82 -8.35 -4.96
N VAL A 12 14.63 -8.94 -5.00
CA VAL A 12 13.40 -8.30 -4.50
C VAL A 12 13.14 -8.79 -3.08
N ALA A 13 12.83 -7.85 -2.18
CA ALA A 13 12.55 -8.13 -0.79
C ALA A 13 11.41 -7.23 -0.28
N PHE A 14 10.92 -7.56 0.91
CA PHE A 14 10.04 -6.69 1.69
C PHE A 14 10.83 -6.12 2.86
N GLY A 15 10.45 -4.94 3.31
CA GLY A 15 11.06 -4.31 4.48
C GLY A 15 10.17 -3.26 5.13
N ALA A 16 10.46 -2.94 6.38
CA ALA A 16 9.82 -1.85 7.10
C ALA A 16 10.57 -0.54 6.83
N VAL A 17 9.85 0.49 6.40
CA VAL A 17 10.41 1.83 6.18
C VAL A 17 10.51 2.55 7.51
N MET A 18 11.74 2.92 7.90
CA MET A 18 12.07 3.60 9.14
C MET A 18 12.93 4.84 8.85
N GLY A 19 12.30 6.01 8.79
CA GLY A 19 12.97 7.24 8.37
C GLY A 19 13.45 7.15 6.93
N GLU A 20 14.77 7.24 6.74
CA GLU A 20 15.44 7.17 5.43
C GLU A 20 15.91 5.75 5.07
N GLU A 21 15.65 4.76 5.93
CA GLU A 21 16.08 3.38 5.73
C GLU A 21 14.91 2.41 5.54
N ILE A 22 15.22 1.26 4.95
CA ILE A 22 14.39 0.06 4.92
C ILE A 22 15.12 -1.06 5.66
N VAL A 23 14.48 -1.61 6.69
CA VAL A 23 14.97 -2.81 7.37
C VAL A 23 14.27 -4.03 6.76
N GLU A 24 15.05 -4.97 6.23
CA GLU A 24 14.53 -6.16 5.57
C GLU A 24 13.66 -7.00 6.51
N ILE A 25 12.57 -7.49 5.96
CA ILE A 25 11.63 -8.40 6.61
C ILE A 25 11.93 -9.83 6.15
N ARG A 26 12.02 -10.75 7.12
CA ARG A 26 12.00 -12.20 6.86
C ARG A 26 10.65 -12.79 7.28
N GLY A 27 9.96 -13.43 6.35
CA GLY A 27 8.63 -14.03 6.55
C GLY A 27 7.61 -13.44 5.58
N SER A 28 6.33 -13.53 5.95
CA SER A 28 5.22 -13.06 5.12
C SER A 28 4.60 -11.79 5.69
N ILE A 29 4.49 -10.76 4.86
CA ILE A 29 3.88 -9.47 5.22
C ILE A 29 2.37 -9.57 5.49
N TYR A 30 1.74 -10.68 5.09
CA TYR A 30 0.31 -10.95 5.29
C TYR A 30 0.02 -11.77 6.54
N THR A 31 1.06 -12.36 7.15
CA THR A 31 0.90 -13.23 8.32
C THR A 31 1.92 -12.86 9.40
N ARG A 32 2.98 -13.65 9.56
CA ARG A 32 4.03 -13.43 10.55
C ARG A 32 5.35 -13.16 9.85
N PHE A 33 6.04 -12.18 10.39
CA PHE A 33 7.38 -11.84 9.96
C PHE A 33 8.20 -11.27 11.12
N ARG A 34 9.52 -11.18 10.90
CA ARG A 34 10.43 -10.47 11.79
C ARG A 34 11.31 -9.52 10.99
N LEU A 35 11.75 -8.44 11.63
CA LEU A 35 12.82 -7.61 11.13
C LEU A 35 14.14 -8.39 11.18
N THR A 36 15.03 -8.08 10.26
CA THR A 36 16.39 -8.59 10.21
C THR A 36 17.36 -7.47 10.56
N ASP A 37 18.66 -7.79 10.65
CA ASP A 37 19.72 -6.79 10.83
C ASP A 37 20.23 -6.25 9.49
N THR A 38 19.50 -6.46 8.39
CA THR A 38 19.86 -5.96 7.05
C THR A 38 19.11 -4.66 6.76
N HIS A 39 19.89 -3.61 6.52
CA HIS A 39 19.42 -2.24 6.29
C HIS A 39 19.77 -1.79 4.87
N HIS A 40 18.90 -0.99 4.28
CA HIS A 40 19.13 -0.33 2.99
C HIS A 40 18.71 1.13 3.10
N LEU A 41 19.50 2.07 2.57
CA LEU A 41 19.01 3.44 2.40
C LEU A 41 17.90 3.46 1.34
N LEU A 42 16.86 4.26 1.54
CA LEU A 42 15.78 4.45 0.58
C LEU A 42 16.31 4.97 -0.77
N SER A 43 17.39 5.75 -0.74
CA SER A 43 18.07 6.27 -1.94
C SER A 43 18.71 5.19 -2.80
N ASP A 44 19.05 4.03 -2.21
CA ASP A 44 19.90 3.01 -2.83
C ASP A 44 19.08 1.86 -3.41
N VAL A 45 17.76 1.88 -3.18
CA VAL A 45 16.85 0.81 -3.61
C VAL A 45 15.79 1.34 -4.56
N LYS A 46 15.31 0.45 -5.43
CA LYS A 46 14.13 0.76 -6.25
C LYS A 46 12.87 0.30 -5.53
N LEU A 47 12.04 1.25 -5.10
CA LEU A 47 10.69 0.94 -4.61
C LEU A 47 9.83 0.33 -5.72
N LEU A 48 9.09 -0.70 -5.37
CA LEU A 48 8.14 -1.41 -6.22
C LEU A 48 6.72 -1.21 -5.68
N PRO A 49 5.66 -1.56 -6.44
CA PRO A 49 4.34 -1.70 -5.87
C PRO A 49 4.38 -2.55 -4.59
N PRO A 50 3.67 -2.15 -3.52
CA PRO A 50 3.84 -2.73 -2.18
C PRO A 50 3.34 -4.17 -2.07
N THR A 51 2.64 -4.67 -3.08
CA THR A 51 2.10 -6.02 -3.18
C THR A 51 1.96 -6.40 -4.67
N GLU A 52 1.70 -7.67 -4.92
CA GLU A 52 1.32 -8.23 -6.23
C GLU A 52 -0.11 -8.76 -6.07
N PRO A 53 -1.13 -7.88 -6.21
CA PRO A 53 -2.51 -8.26 -5.94
C PRO A 53 -3.06 -9.13 -7.09
N GLU A 54 -3.87 -10.13 -6.75
CA GLU A 54 -4.59 -10.93 -7.76
C GLU A 54 -5.76 -10.15 -8.39
N ALA A 55 -6.35 -9.23 -7.62
CA ALA A 55 -7.43 -8.37 -8.07
C ALA A 55 -7.35 -6.98 -7.41
N ILE A 56 -7.84 -5.97 -8.12
CA ILE A 56 -7.94 -4.59 -7.64
C ILE A 56 -9.40 -4.16 -7.82
N TRP A 57 -10.07 -3.82 -6.71
CA TRP A 57 -11.45 -3.35 -6.69
C TRP A 57 -11.52 -1.90 -6.24
N GLY A 58 -12.34 -1.08 -6.91
CA GLY A 58 -12.51 0.33 -6.59
C GLY A 58 -13.99 0.71 -6.52
N PRO A 59 -14.55 1.01 -5.33
CA PRO A 59 -15.92 1.48 -5.23
C PRO A 59 -16.05 2.90 -5.82
N GLY A 60 -17.04 3.08 -6.70
CA GLY A 60 -17.42 4.40 -7.21
C GLY A 60 -18.21 5.21 -6.17
N LEU A 61 -18.38 6.52 -6.42
CA LEU A 61 -19.13 7.43 -5.54
C LEU A 61 -18.54 7.56 -4.12
N ASN A 62 -17.23 7.40 -3.95
CA ASN A 62 -16.55 7.50 -2.65
C ASN A 62 -16.06 8.92 -2.30
N PHE A 63 -16.74 9.95 -2.81
CA PHE A 63 -16.49 11.36 -2.51
C PHE A 63 -17.83 12.08 -2.33
N ALA A 64 -17.94 12.98 -1.35
CA ALA A 64 -19.19 13.64 -1.00
C ALA A 64 -19.86 14.31 -2.20
N ASP A 65 -19.09 14.99 -3.04
CA ASP A 65 -19.60 15.67 -4.24
C ASP A 65 -20.16 14.67 -5.28
N HIS A 66 -19.53 13.50 -5.42
CA HIS A 66 -20.01 12.44 -6.31
C HIS A 66 -21.30 11.82 -5.78
N VAL A 67 -21.42 11.63 -4.46
CA VAL A 67 -22.66 11.13 -3.83
C VAL A 67 -23.79 12.15 -3.96
N GLY A 68 -23.50 13.43 -3.77
CA GLY A 68 -24.47 14.52 -3.88
C GLY A 68 -25.02 14.65 -5.31
N PHE A 69 -24.15 14.59 -6.32
CA PHE A 69 -24.56 14.57 -7.72
C PHE A 69 -25.38 13.33 -8.09
N ALA A 70 -24.97 12.14 -7.63
CA ALA A 70 -25.74 10.93 -7.86
C ALA A 70 -27.13 10.99 -7.21
N SER A 71 -27.23 11.55 -6.00
CA SER A 71 -28.51 11.74 -5.30
C SER A 71 -29.44 12.72 -6.02
N SER A 72 -28.90 13.80 -6.61
CA SER A 72 -29.71 14.76 -7.36
C SER A 72 -30.21 14.20 -8.69
N MET A 73 -29.45 13.31 -9.32
CA MET A 73 -29.82 12.65 -10.57
C MET A 73 -30.81 11.49 -10.37
N LEU A 74 -30.71 10.75 -9.26
CA LEU A 74 -31.51 9.53 -9.03
C LEU A 74 -32.80 9.78 -8.25
N GLY A 75 -33.01 10.98 -7.71
CA GLY A 75 -34.20 11.32 -6.92
C GLY A 75 -34.29 10.61 -5.56
N GLU A 76 -33.27 9.83 -5.20
CA GLU A 76 -33.14 9.13 -3.93
C GLU A 76 -31.99 9.72 -3.12
N LYS A 77 -32.19 9.82 -1.81
CA LYS A 77 -31.18 10.33 -0.89
C LYS A 77 -30.18 9.20 -0.60
N ILE A 78 -29.04 9.19 -1.29
CA ILE A 78 -27.99 8.22 -1.01
C ILE A 78 -27.37 8.61 0.36
N PRO A 79 -27.43 7.74 1.38
CA PRO A 79 -26.90 8.07 2.69
C PRO A 79 -25.39 8.27 2.61
N LEU A 80 -24.92 9.39 3.17
CA LEU A 80 -23.51 9.61 3.46
C LEU A 80 -23.19 8.85 4.74
N SER A 81 -22.16 8.00 4.69
CA SER A 81 -21.63 7.22 5.82
C SER A 81 -21.01 8.12 6.90
#